data_AF-Q0FV55-F1
#
_entry.id   AF-Q0FV55-F1
#
_cell.length_a   1.000
_cell.length_b   1.000
_cell.length_c   1.000
_cell.angle_alpha   90.00
_cell.angle_beta   90.00
_cell.angle_gamma   90.00
#
_symmetry.space_group_name_H-M   'P 1'
#
loop_
_entity.id
_entity.type
_entity.pdbx_description
1 polymer ?
#
loop_
_entity_poly.entity_id
_entity_poly.type
_entity_poly.pdbx_seq_one_letter_code
_entity_poly.pdbx_strand_id
1 'polypeptide(L)'
;MEMRGGDLEAAALALWPDLARQMGEEAGLWRAAPLARREDARVARVLLRLDGPEGRRLVLKHQARPVVPDKFADGIAAHVAVQEVWPEGLPVLQAVDLERQACVMEYLPARPLSVLLEGAPLETQAALLRRAGAWMDGFHRALHGEARVFQPKFTIHFLRSVMGELRAGERRVAEPERFLVCAEALCAMQPDFEGQETVTAQTHGDLHQRNLVLDETRCWGVDFAGGRVVPVGHDIARLLTDYAILHAPKEAIPKGQVLPPQAQSAFFEGYGLVGPGDPSVQLLLRNRVLAEWWGLPAREAERSRAQARRFGRLMALVDRVFG
;
A
#
# COMPACT_ATOMS: atom_id res chain seq x y z
N MET A 1 27.70 15.60 3.49
CA MET A 1 27.33 16.82 2.74
C MET A 1 25.84 16.73 2.50
N GLU A 2 25.04 17.55 3.20
CA GLU A 2 23.57 17.54 3.05
C GLU A 2 23.21 18.14 1.68
N MET A 3 22.67 17.31 0.80
CA MET A 3 22.07 17.76 -0.46
C MET A 3 20.87 18.65 -0.14
N ARG A 4 20.90 19.93 -0.56
CA ARG A 4 19.76 20.85 -0.39
C ARG A 4 18.70 20.55 -1.44
N GLY A 5 17.41 20.75 -1.13
CA GLY A 5 16.39 21.26 -2.06
C GLY A 5 16.60 20.98 -3.56
N GLY A 6 17.23 21.92 -4.27
CA GLY A 6 17.45 21.86 -5.72
C GLY A 6 18.35 20.72 -6.21
N ASP A 7 19.13 20.08 -5.35
CA ASP A 7 20.09 19.03 -5.68
C ASP A 7 19.38 17.74 -6.12
N LEU A 8 18.28 17.35 -5.47
CA LEU A 8 17.57 16.12 -5.83
C LEU A 8 16.84 16.21 -7.18
N GLU A 9 16.30 17.40 -7.49
CA GLU A 9 15.64 17.68 -8.78
C GLU A 9 16.69 17.78 -9.89
N ALA A 10 17.79 18.48 -9.65
CA ALA A 10 18.92 18.54 -10.58
C ALA A 10 19.52 17.15 -10.85
N ALA A 11 19.68 16.33 -9.80
CA ALA A 11 20.14 14.95 -9.92
C ALA A 11 19.20 14.10 -10.77
N ALA A 12 17.88 14.24 -10.61
CA ALA A 12 16.92 13.55 -11.47
C ALA A 12 17.01 14.06 -12.93
N LEU A 13 17.08 15.38 -13.14
CA LEU A 13 17.19 15.96 -14.48
C LEU A 13 18.48 15.59 -15.21
N ALA A 14 19.57 15.36 -14.49
CA ALA A 14 20.82 14.87 -15.07
C ALA A 14 20.65 13.47 -15.71
N LEU A 15 19.66 12.69 -15.29
CA LEU A 15 19.34 11.36 -15.84
C LEU A 15 18.45 11.43 -17.09
N TRP A 16 17.73 12.54 -17.27
CA TRP A 16 16.73 12.66 -18.33
C TRP A 16 17.29 12.45 -19.74
N PRO A 17 18.47 12.99 -20.14
CA PRO A 17 19.01 12.77 -21.47
C PRO A 17 19.22 11.30 -21.84
N ASP A 18 19.68 10.47 -20.89
CA ASP A 18 19.91 9.05 -21.13
C ASP A 18 18.60 8.28 -21.20
N LEU A 19 17.65 8.57 -20.30
CA LEU A 19 16.33 7.95 -20.29
C LEU A 19 15.49 8.32 -21.53
N ALA A 20 15.55 9.58 -21.99
CA ALA A 20 14.90 10.04 -23.22
C ALA A 20 15.45 9.28 -24.45
N ARG A 21 16.77 9.05 -24.51
CA ARG A 21 17.41 8.32 -25.61
C ARG A 21 16.93 6.87 -25.70
N GLN A 22 16.67 6.21 -24.58
CA GLN A 22 16.09 4.85 -24.57
C GLN A 22 14.70 4.80 -25.24
N MET A 23 13.96 5.92 -25.18
CA MET A 23 12.63 6.06 -25.77
C MET A 23 12.66 6.62 -27.20
N GLY A 24 13.84 6.97 -27.73
CA GLY A 24 13.98 7.68 -29.01
C GLY A 24 13.53 9.15 -28.95
N GLU A 25 13.47 9.74 -27.76
CA GLU A 25 13.01 11.10 -27.51
C GLU A 25 14.18 12.11 -27.48
N GLU A 26 13.94 13.34 -27.91
CA GLU A 26 14.88 14.44 -27.76
C GLU A 26 14.65 15.17 -26.43
N ALA A 27 15.55 14.98 -25.46
CA ALA A 27 15.41 15.50 -24.10
C ALA A 27 15.14 17.02 -24.02
N GLY A 28 15.70 17.81 -24.93
CA GLY A 28 15.55 19.27 -24.96
C GLY A 28 14.15 19.77 -25.32
N LEU A 29 13.28 18.90 -25.85
CA LEU A 29 11.89 19.22 -26.18
C LEU A 29 10.94 19.12 -24.99
N TRP A 30 11.43 18.65 -23.83
CA TRP A 30 10.62 18.39 -22.65
C TRP A 30 10.90 19.40 -21.55
N ARG A 31 9.84 19.84 -20.87
CA ARG A 31 9.91 20.73 -19.72
C ARG A 31 9.56 19.98 -18.46
N ALA A 32 10.41 20.07 -17.45
CA ALA A 32 10.18 19.43 -16.17
C ALA A 32 9.49 20.37 -15.18
N ALA A 33 8.55 19.81 -14.41
CA ALA A 33 7.94 20.45 -13.26
C ALA A 33 7.94 19.49 -12.06
N PRO A 34 8.19 19.96 -10.83
CA PRO A 34 8.07 19.12 -9.64
C PRO A 34 6.66 18.55 -9.50
N LEU A 35 6.55 17.23 -9.30
CA LEU A 35 5.27 16.55 -9.06
C LEU A 35 5.14 16.11 -7.60
N ALA A 36 6.16 15.44 -7.07
CA ALA A 36 6.19 15.04 -5.67
C ALA A 36 7.63 14.87 -5.18
N ARG A 37 7.84 15.08 -3.88
CA ARG A 37 9.15 14.96 -3.25
C ARG A 37 9.00 14.34 -1.87
N ARG A 38 9.95 13.48 -1.52
CA ARG A 38 10.17 13.06 -0.14
C ARG A 38 11.66 13.08 0.16
N GLU A 39 12.03 13.80 1.20
CA GLU A 39 13.40 13.84 1.69
C GLU A 39 13.41 13.84 3.22
N ASP A 40 13.97 12.78 3.79
CA ASP A 40 14.22 12.60 5.21
C ASP A 40 15.54 11.82 5.38
N ALA A 41 15.99 11.58 6.62
CA ALA A 41 17.27 10.91 6.88
C ALA A 41 17.42 9.55 6.16
N ARG A 42 16.30 8.84 5.89
CA ARG A 42 16.30 7.48 5.32
C ARG A 42 15.94 7.45 3.84
N VAL A 43 15.18 8.43 3.36
CA VAL A 43 14.63 8.44 1.99
C VAL A 43 14.92 9.77 1.31
N ALA A 44 15.38 9.72 0.06
CA ALA A 44 15.43 10.86 -0.85
C ALA A 44 14.89 10.40 -2.21
N ARG A 45 13.69 10.87 -2.56
CA ARG A 45 12.97 10.51 -3.78
C ARG A 45 12.26 11.72 -4.36
N VAL A 46 12.31 11.87 -5.67
CA VAL A 46 11.60 12.91 -6.41
C VAL A 46 10.87 12.30 -7.60
N LEU A 47 9.68 12.85 -7.88
CA LEU A 47 8.93 12.64 -9.10
C LEU A 47 8.83 13.99 -9.81
N LEU A 48 9.23 14.03 -11.06
CA LEU A 48 9.09 15.17 -11.95
C LEU A 48 8.07 14.84 -13.02
N ARG A 49 7.12 15.76 -13.29
CA ARG A 49 6.30 15.70 -14.49
C ARG A 49 7.12 16.26 -15.63
N LEU A 50 7.17 15.55 -16.74
CA LEU A 50 7.79 16.02 -17.99
C LEU A 50 6.66 16.33 -18.98
N ASP A 51 6.59 17.57 -19.44
CA ASP A 51 5.64 18.05 -20.44
C ASP A 51 6.39 18.16 -21.79
N GLY A 52 6.00 17.37 -22.78
CA GLY A 52 6.69 17.21 -24.05
C GLY A 52 5.88 17.63 -25.28
N PRO A 53 6.38 17.33 -26.48
CA PRO A 53 5.68 17.58 -27.75
C PRO A 53 4.28 16.96 -27.78
N GLU A 54 3.39 17.58 -28.57
CA GLU A 54 2.03 17.08 -28.81
C GLU A 54 1.18 16.90 -27.53
N GLY A 55 1.55 17.58 -26.44
CA GLY A 55 0.86 17.49 -25.16
C GLY A 55 1.11 16.18 -24.39
N ARG A 56 2.09 15.37 -24.82
CA ARG A 56 2.49 14.16 -24.11
C ARG A 56 3.07 14.53 -22.75
N ARG A 57 2.74 13.71 -21.75
CA ARG A 57 3.17 13.90 -20.36
C ARG A 57 3.71 12.60 -19.80
N LEU A 58 4.86 12.69 -19.13
CA LEU A 58 5.54 11.57 -18.49
C LEU A 58 5.84 11.91 -17.03
N VAL A 59 6.17 10.90 -16.25
CA VAL A 59 6.72 11.03 -14.91
C VAL A 59 8.12 10.43 -14.88
N LEU A 60 9.10 11.24 -14.53
CA LEU A 60 10.43 10.79 -14.16
C LEU A 60 10.48 10.60 -12.64
N LYS A 61 10.68 9.36 -12.21
CA LYS A 61 10.88 8.99 -10.80
C LYS A 61 12.35 8.70 -10.58
N HIS A 62 12.95 9.32 -9.56
CA HIS A 62 14.33 9.06 -9.16
C HIS A 62 14.41 8.86 -7.64
N GLN A 63 15.04 7.77 -7.21
CA GLN A 63 15.33 7.47 -5.82
C GLN A 63 16.84 7.57 -5.53
N ALA A 64 17.26 8.70 -4.98
CA ALA A 64 18.66 8.91 -4.59
C ALA A 64 19.03 8.20 -3.28
N ARG A 65 18.05 7.95 -2.38
CA ARG A 65 18.27 7.22 -1.12
C ARG A 65 17.01 6.43 -0.71
N PRO A 66 17.16 5.20 -0.18
CA PRO A 66 18.41 4.43 -0.08
C PRO A 66 18.87 3.93 -1.45
N VAL A 67 20.17 3.70 -1.59
CA VAL A 67 20.78 3.06 -2.77
C VAL A 67 20.78 1.56 -2.53
N VAL A 68 19.76 0.88 -3.05
CA VAL A 68 19.56 -0.56 -2.95
C VAL A 68 19.11 -1.07 -4.33
N PRO A 69 20.05 -1.17 -5.30
CA PRO A 69 19.72 -1.44 -6.70
C PRO A 69 18.90 -2.71 -6.88
N ASP A 70 19.20 -3.78 -6.15
CA ASP A 70 18.45 -5.05 -6.22
C ASP A 70 16.97 -4.85 -5.86
N LYS A 71 16.69 -4.09 -4.80
CA LYS A 71 15.30 -3.79 -4.39
C LYS A 71 14.59 -2.91 -5.40
N PHE A 72 15.30 -1.98 -6.03
CA PHE A 72 14.73 -1.17 -7.11
C PHE A 72 14.43 -2.03 -8.34
N ALA A 73 15.36 -2.92 -8.71
CA ALA A 73 15.20 -3.86 -9.81
C ALA A 73 14.03 -4.83 -9.57
N ASP A 74 13.87 -5.37 -8.36
CA ASP A 74 12.72 -6.21 -7.98
C ASP A 74 11.39 -5.47 -8.19
N GLY A 75 11.33 -4.18 -7.80
CA GLY A 75 10.14 -3.35 -8.00
C GLY A 75 9.84 -3.08 -9.48
N ILE A 76 10.88 -2.85 -10.29
CA ILE A 76 10.72 -2.68 -11.75
C ILE A 76 10.29 -4.00 -12.40
N ALA A 77 10.91 -5.13 -12.06
CA ALA A 77 10.54 -6.44 -12.57
C ALA A 77 9.08 -6.77 -12.23
N ALA A 78 8.65 -6.46 -11.01
CA ALA A 78 7.25 -6.58 -10.62
C ALA A 78 6.33 -5.71 -11.49
N HIS A 79 6.67 -4.43 -11.69
CA HIS A 79 5.88 -3.52 -12.54
C HIS A 79 5.76 -4.04 -13.98
N VAL A 80 6.87 -4.49 -14.57
CA VAL A 80 6.90 -5.06 -15.93
C VAL A 80 6.04 -6.32 -16.02
N ALA A 81 6.15 -7.23 -15.04
CA ALA A 81 5.34 -8.45 -15.03
C ALA A 81 3.83 -8.16 -15.02
N VAL A 82 3.38 -7.15 -14.26
CA VAL A 82 1.97 -6.73 -14.29
C VAL A 82 1.62 -6.08 -15.63
N GLN A 83 2.50 -5.24 -16.18
CA GLN A 83 2.28 -4.57 -17.45
C GLN A 83 2.10 -5.55 -18.61
N GLU A 84 2.82 -6.68 -18.61
CA GLU A 84 2.73 -7.72 -19.63
C GLU A 84 1.36 -8.42 -19.65
N VAL A 85 0.73 -8.57 -18.49
CA VAL A 85 -0.54 -9.32 -18.36
C VAL A 85 -1.77 -8.43 -18.20
N TRP A 86 -1.60 -7.19 -17.72
CA TRP A 86 -2.69 -6.27 -17.41
C TRP A 86 -2.27 -4.78 -17.53
N PRO A 87 -1.89 -4.34 -18.75
CA PRO A 87 -1.32 -3.01 -18.97
C PRO A 87 -2.27 -1.85 -18.63
N GLU A 88 -3.58 -2.06 -18.65
CA GLU A 88 -4.56 -1.02 -18.32
C GLU A 88 -4.65 -0.68 -16.83
N GLY A 89 -4.09 -1.53 -15.95
CA GLY A 89 -4.14 -1.39 -14.50
C GLY A 89 -3.04 -0.53 -13.88
N LEU A 90 -2.08 -0.04 -14.66
CA LEU A 90 -0.91 0.70 -14.18
C LEU A 90 -0.43 1.72 -15.22
N PRO A 91 0.37 2.73 -14.84
CA PRO A 91 1.04 3.57 -15.83
C PRO A 91 2.10 2.76 -16.59
N VAL A 92 2.12 2.89 -17.92
CA VAL A 92 3.09 2.18 -18.76
C VAL A 92 4.50 2.69 -18.46
N LEU A 93 5.42 1.76 -18.17
CA LEU A 93 6.84 2.01 -18.00
C LEU A 93 7.50 2.16 -19.38
N GLN A 94 8.23 3.26 -19.56
CA GLN A 94 8.79 3.67 -20.85
C GLN A 94 10.32 3.53 -20.89
N ALA A 95 11.00 3.81 -19.78
CA ALA A 95 12.45 3.70 -19.67
C ALA A 95 12.89 3.41 -18.23
N VAL A 96 14.06 2.80 -18.06
CA VAL A 96 14.61 2.50 -16.74
C VAL A 96 16.12 2.68 -16.70
N ASP A 97 16.62 3.10 -15.55
CA ASP A 97 18.02 3.06 -15.16
C ASP A 97 18.09 2.38 -13.79
N LEU A 98 18.46 1.09 -13.78
CA LEU A 98 18.50 0.28 -12.57
C LEU A 98 19.64 0.70 -11.63
N GLU A 99 20.78 1.08 -12.20
CA GLU A 99 21.97 1.47 -11.44
C GLU A 99 21.73 2.78 -10.67
N ARG A 100 21.13 3.76 -11.36
CA ARG A 100 20.82 5.08 -10.78
C ARG A 100 19.43 5.16 -10.17
N GLN A 101 18.70 4.04 -10.09
CA GLN A 101 17.37 3.90 -9.50
C GLN A 101 16.36 4.95 -10.01
N ALA A 102 16.30 5.08 -11.34
CA ALA A 102 15.39 5.99 -12.01
C ALA A 102 14.54 5.28 -13.05
N CYS A 103 13.34 5.79 -13.28
CA CYS A 103 12.46 5.27 -14.30
C CYS A 103 11.53 6.36 -14.85
N VAL A 104 11.07 6.15 -16.08
CA VAL A 104 10.11 7.01 -16.76
C VAL A 104 8.86 6.21 -17.04
N MET A 105 7.70 6.78 -16.72
CA MET A 105 6.40 6.16 -16.96
C MET A 105 5.39 7.20 -17.46
N GLU A 106 4.26 6.73 -17.97
CA GLU A 106 3.15 7.60 -18.36
C GLU A 106 2.66 8.47 -17.21
N TYR A 107 2.33 9.72 -17.52
CA TYR A 107 1.64 10.58 -16.56
C TYR A 107 0.15 10.30 -16.54
N LEU A 108 -0.35 9.90 -15.37
CA LEU A 108 -1.77 9.77 -15.10
C LEU A 108 -2.32 11.08 -14.53
N PRO A 109 -3.35 11.70 -15.13
CA PRO A 109 -4.05 12.86 -14.57
C PRO A 109 -4.97 12.45 -13.40
N ALA A 110 -4.40 11.77 -12.42
CA ALA A 110 -5.08 11.12 -11.31
C ALA A 110 -4.48 11.56 -9.96
N ARG A 111 -5.20 11.32 -8.87
CA ARG A 111 -4.75 11.63 -7.50
C ARG A 111 -4.68 10.37 -6.65
N PRO A 112 -3.74 10.27 -5.69
CA PRO A 112 -3.70 9.15 -4.76
C PRO A 112 -5.01 9.00 -3.98
N LEU A 113 -5.47 7.76 -3.77
CA LEU A 113 -6.68 7.44 -3.01
C LEU A 113 -6.66 8.11 -1.62
N SER A 114 -5.50 8.11 -0.95
CA SER A 114 -5.32 8.77 0.35
C SER A 114 -5.65 10.27 0.35
N VAL A 115 -5.41 10.98 -0.77
CA VAL A 115 -5.75 12.40 -0.92
C VAL A 115 -7.24 12.56 -1.19
N LEU A 116 -7.82 11.67 -2.02
CA LEU A 116 -9.24 11.70 -2.36
C LEU A 116 -10.16 11.38 -1.16
N LEU A 117 -9.67 10.59 -0.20
CA LEU A 117 -10.39 10.24 1.01
C LEU A 117 -10.24 11.29 2.14
N GLU A 118 -9.33 12.25 2.00
CA GLU A 118 -9.14 13.27 3.03
C GLU A 118 -10.34 14.23 3.06
N GLY A 119 -11.11 14.18 4.16
CA GLY A 119 -12.31 15.01 4.34
C GLY A 119 -13.52 14.62 3.49
N ALA A 120 -13.45 13.53 2.71
CA ALA A 120 -14.56 13.07 1.88
C ALA A 120 -15.73 12.55 2.72
N PRO A 121 -16.99 12.81 2.33
CA PRO A 121 -18.17 12.21 2.97
C PRO A 121 -18.24 10.71 2.70
N LEU A 122 -18.97 9.97 3.54
CA LEU A 122 -19.03 8.50 3.51
C LEU A 122 -19.45 7.93 2.15
N GLU A 123 -20.39 8.58 1.46
CA GLU A 123 -20.86 8.18 0.14
C GLU A 123 -19.75 8.29 -0.91
N THR A 124 -18.94 9.36 -0.84
CA THR A 124 -17.77 9.52 -1.70
C THR A 124 -16.68 8.51 -1.34
N GLN A 125 -16.45 8.26 -0.05
CA GLN A 125 -15.52 7.21 0.39
C GLN A 125 -15.93 5.83 -0.15
N ALA A 126 -17.23 5.50 -0.08
CA ALA A 126 -17.78 4.26 -0.63
C ALA A 126 -17.53 4.15 -2.15
N ALA A 127 -17.82 5.20 -2.93
CA ALA A 127 -17.57 5.21 -4.37
C ALA A 127 -16.07 5.04 -4.73
N LEU A 128 -15.18 5.63 -3.93
CA LEU A 128 -13.72 5.47 -4.08
C LEU A 128 -13.27 4.04 -3.76
N LEU A 129 -13.79 3.47 -2.66
CA LEU A 129 -13.48 2.10 -2.25
C LEU A 129 -14.01 1.06 -3.24
N ARG A 130 -15.17 1.29 -3.86
CA ARG A 130 -15.67 0.42 -4.93
C ARG A 130 -14.71 0.36 -6.11
N ARG A 131 -14.17 1.50 -6.53
CA ARG A 131 -13.18 1.55 -7.62
C ARG A 131 -11.85 0.92 -7.24
N ALA A 132 -11.42 1.11 -5.99
CA ALA A 132 -10.24 0.43 -5.47
C ALA A 132 -10.43 -1.10 -5.41
N GLY A 133 -11.62 -1.57 -5.04
CA GLY A 133 -12.01 -2.97 -5.06
C GLY A 133 -12.00 -3.54 -6.47
N ALA A 134 -12.60 -2.84 -7.44
CA ALA A 134 -12.62 -3.24 -8.85
C ALA A 134 -11.20 -3.34 -9.44
N TRP A 135 -10.32 -2.39 -9.09
CA TRP A 135 -8.92 -2.46 -9.50
C TRP A 135 -8.22 -3.68 -8.90
N MET A 136 -8.39 -3.93 -7.60
CA MET A 136 -7.73 -5.06 -6.93
C MET A 136 -8.26 -6.40 -7.46
N ASP A 137 -9.53 -6.48 -7.83
CA ASP A 137 -10.12 -7.66 -8.46
C ASP A 137 -9.50 -7.94 -9.83
N GLY A 138 -9.39 -6.91 -10.68
CA GLY A 138 -8.69 -7.01 -11.97
C GLY A 138 -7.24 -7.45 -11.80
N PHE A 139 -6.52 -6.83 -10.87
CA PHE A 139 -5.13 -7.17 -10.54
C PHE A 139 -4.97 -8.64 -10.13
N HIS A 140 -5.76 -9.09 -9.15
CA HIS A 140 -5.69 -10.46 -8.67
C HIS A 140 -6.19 -11.49 -9.70
N ARG A 141 -7.08 -11.12 -10.63
CA ARG A 141 -7.50 -12.00 -11.73
C ARG A 141 -6.44 -12.12 -12.81
N ALA A 142 -5.74 -11.03 -13.13
CA ALA A 142 -4.65 -11.06 -14.09
C ALA A 142 -3.48 -11.92 -13.61
N LEU A 143 -3.25 -11.97 -12.30
CA LEU A 143 -2.20 -12.76 -11.65
C LEU A 143 -2.79 -13.78 -10.68
N HIS A 144 -3.81 -14.49 -11.16
CA HIS A 144 -4.60 -15.43 -10.38
C HIS A 144 -3.78 -16.63 -9.94
N GLY A 145 -3.95 -17.02 -8.67
CA GLY A 145 -3.40 -18.25 -8.11
C GLY A 145 -4.42 -19.38 -8.14
N GLU A 146 -4.50 -20.13 -7.04
CA GLU A 146 -5.44 -21.23 -6.88
C GLU A 146 -6.36 -20.99 -5.68
N ALA A 147 -7.52 -21.64 -5.71
CA ALA A 147 -8.29 -21.87 -4.50
C ALA A 147 -7.54 -22.86 -3.61
N ARG A 148 -7.49 -22.60 -2.30
CA ARG A 148 -6.82 -23.49 -1.35
C ARG A 148 -7.41 -23.38 0.04
N VAL A 149 -7.19 -24.42 0.84
CA VAL A 149 -7.47 -24.37 2.27
C VAL A 149 -6.62 -23.27 2.92
N PHE A 150 -7.29 -22.32 3.56
CA PHE A 150 -6.66 -21.26 4.32
C PHE A 150 -5.94 -21.85 5.54
N GLN A 151 -4.72 -21.38 5.78
CA GLN A 151 -3.84 -21.88 6.84
C GLN A 151 -3.66 -20.76 7.89
N PRO A 152 -4.64 -20.51 8.77
CA PRO A 152 -4.58 -19.43 9.76
C PRO A 152 -3.37 -19.57 10.69
N LYS A 153 -2.91 -20.81 10.91
CA LYS A 153 -1.74 -21.15 11.75
C LYS A 153 -0.49 -20.34 11.42
N PHE A 154 -0.24 -19.98 10.15
CA PHE A 154 0.97 -19.20 9.81
C PHE A 154 0.91 -17.79 10.40
N THR A 155 -0.22 -17.11 10.25
CA THR A 155 -0.46 -15.79 10.85
C THR A 155 -0.42 -15.86 12.37
N ILE A 156 -1.08 -16.86 12.95
CA ILE A 156 -1.17 -16.99 14.41
C ILE A 156 0.18 -17.39 15.03
N HIS A 157 0.96 -18.27 14.42
CA HIS A 157 2.31 -18.60 14.89
C HIS A 157 3.22 -17.38 14.86
N PHE A 158 3.16 -16.57 13.79
CA PHE A 158 3.91 -15.33 13.74
C PHE A 158 3.48 -14.36 14.84
N LEU A 159 2.18 -14.20 15.08
CA LEU A 159 1.68 -13.37 16.18
C LEU A 159 2.15 -13.87 17.56
N ARG A 160 2.12 -15.19 17.79
CA ARG A 160 2.66 -15.79 19.01
C ARG A 160 4.16 -15.55 19.18
N SER A 161 4.94 -15.53 18.09
CA SER A 161 6.35 -15.12 18.11
C SER A 161 6.50 -13.68 18.58
N VAL A 162 5.73 -12.75 18.00
CA VAL A 162 5.72 -11.32 18.39
C VAL A 162 5.37 -11.17 19.88
N MET A 163 4.39 -11.93 20.37
CA MET A 163 4.02 -11.93 21.79
C MET A 163 5.13 -12.49 22.68
N GLY A 164 5.82 -13.56 22.23
CA GLY A 164 6.97 -14.14 22.92
C GLY A 164 8.12 -13.14 23.06
N GLU A 165 8.50 -12.50 21.95
CA GLU A 165 9.53 -11.44 21.91
C GLU A 165 9.17 -10.27 22.84
N LEU A 166 7.88 -9.90 22.90
CA LEU A 166 7.41 -8.84 23.79
C LEU A 166 7.52 -9.23 25.28
N ARG A 167 7.13 -10.47 25.63
CA ARG A 167 7.27 -10.98 27.01
C ARG A 167 8.73 -11.14 27.43
N ALA A 168 9.61 -11.47 26.48
CA ALA A 168 11.06 -11.55 26.69
C ALA A 168 11.76 -10.18 26.71
N GLY A 169 11.06 -9.10 26.34
CA GLY A 169 11.62 -7.74 26.26
C GLY A 169 12.48 -7.47 25.01
N GLU A 170 12.53 -8.41 24.06
CA GLU A 170 13.26 -8.32 22.79
C GLU A 170 12.55 -7.39 21.80
N ARG A 171 11.23 -7.28 21.91
CA ARG A 171 10.40 -6.35 21.16
C ARG A 171 9.75 -5.34 22.09
N ARG A 172 9.68 -4.09 21.65
CA ARG A 172 8.95 -3.02 22.34
C ARG A 172 7.71 -2.64 21.54
N VAL A 173 6.57 -2.60 22.21
CA VAL A 173 5.28 -2.14 21.66
C VAL A 173 4.69 -1.12 22.63
N ALA A 174 3.94 -0.14 22.12
CA ALA A 174 3.21 0.79 22.96
C ALA A 174 2.05 0.08 23.69
N GLU A 175 1.80 0.39 24.96
CA GLU A 175 0.73 -0.26 25.75
C GLU A 175 0.81 -1.81 25.70
N PRO A 176 1.95 -2.40 26.13
CA PRO A 176 2.26 -3.80 25.87
C PRO A 176 1.29 -4.80 26.48
N GLU A 177 0.76 -4.53 27.69
CA GLU A 177 -0.22 -5.40 28.34
C GLU A 177 -1.54 -5.45 27.56
N ARG A 178 -2.05 -4.28 27.15
CA ARG A 178 -3.25 -4.17 26.32
C ARG A 178 -3.04 -4.86 24.96
N PHE A 179 -1.88 -4.67 24.36
CA PHE A 179 -1.51 -5.35 23.12
C PHE A 179 -1.57 -6.87 23.28
N LEU A 180 -1.00 -7.43 24.36
CA LEU A 180 -1.02 -8.87 24.63
C LEU A 180 -2.45 -9.39 24.77
N VAL A 181 -3.34 -8.68 25.48
CA VAL A 181 -4.76 -9.06 25.60
C VAL A 181 -5.45 -9.12 24.24
N CYS A 182 -5.29 -8.09 23.39
CA CYS A 182 -5.87 -8.09 22.05
C CYS A 182 -5.27 -9.18 21.15
N ALA A 183 -3.97 -9.44 21.26
CA ALA A 183 -3.29 -10.49 20.51
C ALA A 183 -3.74 -11.90 20.93
N GLU A 184 -3.95 -12.12 22.23
CA GLU A 184 -4.54 -13.36 22.76
C GLU A 184 -5.96 -13.57 22.26
N ALA A 185 -6.79 -12.51 22.24
CA ALA A 185 -8.13 -12.57 21.68
C ALA A 185 -8.11 -13.01 20.20
N LEU A 186 -7.22 -12.45 19.38
CA LEU A 186 -7.09 -12.89 17.98
C LEU A 186 -6.58 -14.33 17.86
N CYS A 187 -5.66 -14.76 18.73
CA CYS A 187 -5.18 -16.14 18.76
C CYS A 187 -6.30 -17.13 19.10
N ALA A 188 -7.22 -16.76 19.98
CA ALA A 188 -8.37 -17.59 20.36
C ALA A 188 -9.36 -17.80 19.20
N MET A 189 -9.39 -16.89 18.22
CA MET A 189 -10.22 -17.01 17.02
C MET A 189 -9.64 -17.98 15.97
N GLN A 190 -8.44 -18.54 16.16
CA GLN A 190 -7.81 -19.43 15.17
C GLN A 190 -8.74 -20.57 14.69
N PRO A 191 -9.43 -21.33 15.58
CA PRO A 191 -10.25 -22.47 15.18
C PRO A 191 -11.40 -22.07 14.26
N ASP A 192 -11.90 -20.84 14.37
CA ASP A 192 -13.01 -20.35 13.55
C ASP A 192 -12.66 -20.30 12.07
N PHE A 193 -11.37 -20.24 11.71
CA PHE A 193 -10.89 -20.11 10.33
C PHE A 193 -10.22 -21.38 9.79
N GLU A 194 -10.08 -22.43 10.60
CA GLU A 194 -9.43 -23.67 10.16
C GLU A 194 -10.30 -24.46 9.19
N GLY A 195 -9.66 -25.09 8.19
CA GLY A 195 -10.34 -25.93 7.20
C GLY A 195 -11.17 -25.19 6.16
N GLN A 196 -11.35 -23.87 6.29
CA GLN A 196 -12.05 -23.06 5.30
C GLN A 196 -11.18 -22.78 4.06
N GLU A 197 -11.80 -22.54 2.91
CA GLU A 197 -11.12 -22.22 1.66
C GLU A 197 -11.02 -20.72 1.41
N THR A 198 -10.01 -20.32 0.64
CA THR A 198 -9.82 -18.96 0.14
C THR A 198 -9.15 -19.00 -1.23
N VAL A 199 -9.04 -17.84 -1.88
CA VAL A 199 -8.33 -17.68 -3.17
C VAL A 199 -6.96 -17.06 -2.93
N THR A 200 -5.99 -17.50 -3.73
CA THR A 200 -4.68 -16.86 -3.81
C THR A 200 -4.52 -16.09 -5.10
N ALA A 201 -3.67 -15.07 -5.05
CA ALA A 201 -3.19 -14.34 -6.21
C ALA A 201 -1.79 -13.81 -5.92
N GLN A 202 -1.07 -13.41 -6.96
CA GLN A 202 0.11 -12.60 -6.73
C GLN A 202 -0.31 -11.27 -6.09
N THR A 203 0.30 -10.96 -4.95
CA THR A 203 0.04 -9.71 -4.24
C THR A 203 0.91 -8.58 -4.79
N HIS A 204 0.45 -7.35 -4.59
CA HIS A 204 1.21 -6.13 -4.86
C HIS A 204 2.40 -5.99 -3.89
N GLY A 205 2.26 -6.51 -2.66
CA GLY A 205 3.30 -6.50 -1.62
C GLY A 205 3.37 -5.22 -0.78
N ASP A 206 2.78 -4.12 -1.25
CA ASP A 206 2.75 -2.83 -0.55
C ASP A 206 1.45 -2.05 -0.77
N LEU A 207 0.32 -2.74 -0.98
CA LEU A 207 -0.94 -2.10 -1.35
C LEU A 207 -1.57 -1.29 -0.21
N HIS A 208 -1.35 0.03 -0.22
CA HIS A 208 -1.98 1.00 0.67
C HIS A 208 -2.52 2.19 -0.14
N GLN A 209 -3.27 3.10 0.49
CA GLN A 209 -4.01 4.17 -0.20
C GLN A 209 -3.15 5.16 -1.00
N ARG A 210 -1.83 5.21 -0.80
CA ARG A 210 -0.93 6.03 -1.62
C ARG A 210 -0.47 5.36 -2.92
N ASN A 211 -0.64 4.03 -3.01
CA ASN A 211 -0.22 3.21 -4.14
C ASN A 211 -1.39 2.92 -5.11
N LEU A 212 -2.57 3.49 -4.83
CA LEU A 212 -3.67 3.57 -5.77
C LEU A 212 -3.87 5.03 -6.17
N VAL A 213 -3.89 5.30 -7.46
CA VAL A 213 -4.23 6.62 -8.02
C VAL A 213 -5.52 6.52 -8.82
N LEU A 214 -6.41 7.48 -8.65
CA LEU A 214 -7.74 7.47 -9.28
C LEU A 214 -8.02 8.83 -9.92
N ASP A 215 -8.69 8.78 -11.06
CA ASP A 215 -9.38 9.95 -11.63
C ASP A 215 -10.87 9.87 -11.25
N GLU A 216 -11.79 10.34 -12.09
CA GLU A 216 -13.24 10.24 -11.86
C GLU A 216 -13.81 8.84 -12.16
N THR A 217 -13.16 8.05 -13.02
CA THR A 217 -13.71 6.81 -13.59
C THR A 217 -12.84 5.59 -13.41
N ARG A 218 -11.52 5.76 -13.33
CA ARG A 218 -10.51 4.70 -13.32
C ARG A 218 -9.66 4.72 -12.06
N CYS A 219 -8.93 3.64 -11.87
CA CYS A 219 -7.99 3.42 -10.79
C CYS A 219 -6.76 2.70 -11.37
N TRP A 220 -5.57 3.04 -10.88
CA TRP A 220 -4.31 2.43 -11.27
C TRP A 220 -3.46 2.14 -10.04
N GLY A 221 -2.69 1.05 -10.09
CA GLY A 221 -1.69 0.70 -9.09
C GLY A 221 -0.31 1.23 -9.46
N VAL A 222 0.47 1.62 -8.44
CA VAL A 222 1.84 2.11 -8.58
C VAL A 222 2.71 1.58 -7.44
N ASP A 223 4.04 1.64 -7.62
CA ASP A 223 5.02 1.26 -6.60
C ASP A 223 4.92 -0.22 -6.15
N PHE A 224 4.85 -1.15 -7.11
CA PHE A 224 4.87 -2.60 -6.85
C PHE A 224 6.13 -3.05 -6.10
N ALA A 225 5.96 -4.02 -5.19
CA ALA A 225 7.02 -4.51 -4.31
C ALA A 225 7.33 -6.00 -4.48
N GLY A 226 7.04 -6.59 -5.65
CA GLY A 226 7.36 -7.98 -5.96
C GLY A 226 6.68 -8.98 -5.02
N GLY A 227 5.38 -8.80 -4.78
CA GLY A 227 4.64 -9.65 -3.86
C GLY A 227 4.58 -11.11 -4.30
N ARG A 228 4.19 -11.97 -3.36
CA ARG A 228 4.16 -13.43 -3.52
C ARG A 228 2.74 -13.90 -3.82
N VAL A 229 2.62 -15.13 -4.32
CA VAL A 229 1.33 -15.81 -4.42
C VAL A 229 0.87 -16.27 -3.04
N VAL A 230 -0.05 -15.53 -2.44
CA VAL A 230 -0.57 -15.73 -1.08
C VAL A 230 -2.08 -15.43 -1.06
N PRO A 231 -2.83 -15.66 0.04
CA PRO A 231 -4.26 -15.39 0.05
C PRO A 231 -4.53 -13.91 -0.22
N VAL A 232 -5.54 -13.63 -1.02
CA VAL A 232 -5.91 -12.27 -1.44
C VAL A 232 -6.20 -11.35 -0.25
N GLY A 233 -6.57 -11.92 0.90
CA GLY A 233 -6.76 -11.21 2.16
C GLY A 233 -5.54 -10.39 2.61
N HIS A 234 -4.30 -10.67 2.15
CA HIS A 234 -3.13 -9.86 2.54
C HIS A 234 -3.19 -8.44 1.97
N ASP A 235 -3.49 -8.29 0.69
CA ASP A 235 -3.60 -6.99 0.02
C ASP A 235 -4.88 -6.27 0.45
N ILE A 236 -6.00 -6.99 0.56
CA ILE A 236 -7.27 -6.48 1.07
C ILE A 236 -7.07 -5.91 2.48
N ALA A 237 -6.48 -6.69 3.39
CA ALA A 237 -6.27 -6.26 4.77
C ALA A 237 -5.38 -5.04 4.87
N ARG A 238 -4.31 -4.98 4.06
CA ARG A 238 -3.39 -3.85 4.04
C ARG A 238 -4.09 -2.56 3.62
N LEU A 239 -4.83 -2.58 2.51
CA LEU A 239 -5.53 -1.40 2.01
C LEU A 239 -6.64 -0.95 2.96
N LEU A 240 -7.51 -1.88 3.36
CA LEU A 240 -8.71 -1.55 4.12
C LEU A 240 -8.40 -1.19 5.57
N THR A 241 -7.37 -1.77 6.19
CA THR A 241 -6.93 -1.35 7.53
C THR A 241 -6.32 0.05 7.50
N ASP A 242 -5.54 0.38 6.46
CA ASP A 242 -5.00 1.73 6.30
C ASP A 242 -6.13 2.76 6.16
N TYR A 243 -7.17 2.44 5.38
CA TYR A 243 -8.40 3.23 5.29
C TYR A 243 -9.12 3.33 6.65
N ALA A 244 -9.32 2.20 7.33
CA ALA A 244 -10.03 2.14 8.60
C ALA A 244 -9.35 3.00 9.67
N ILE A 245 -8.02 2.98 9.74
CA ILE A 245 -7.25 3.81 10.65
C ILE A 245 -7.41 5.28 10.27
N LEU A 246 -7.12 5.64 9.02
CA LEU A 246 -6.94 7.04 8.65
C LEU A 246 -8.24 7.78 8.33
N HIS A 247 -9.26 7.14 7.77
CA HIS A 247 -10.40 7.86 7.18
C HIS A 247 -11.77 7.41 7.71
N ALA A 248 -11.93 6.14 8.08
CA ALA A 248 -13.22 5.66 8.54
C ALA A 248 -13.69 6.36 9.83
N PRO A 249 -14.96 6.81 9.91
CA PRO A 249 -15.55 7.27 11.17
C PRO A 249 -15.68 6.09 12.12
N LYS A 250 -14.99 6.16 13.25
CA LYS A 250 -14.84 5.02 14.18
C LYS A 250 -16.17 4.63 14.82
N GLU A 251 -17.06 5.59 14.97
CA GLU A 251 -18.40 5.46 15.52
C GLU A 251 -19.32 4.63 14.62
N ALA A 252 -19.06 4.63 13.30
CA ALA A 252 -19.79 3.84 12.32
C ALA A 252 -19.27 2.39 12.22
N ILE A 253 -18.21 2.04 12.95
CA ILE A 253 -17.66 0.68 12.98
C ILE A 253 -18.35 -0.11 14.10
N PRO A 254 -19.09 -1.19 13.79
CA PRO A 254 -19.69 -2.06 14.80
C PRO A 254 -18.61 -2.71 15.68
N LYS A 255 -18.98 -3.05 16.92
CA LYS A 255 -18.07 -3.79 17.81
C LYS A 255 -17.65 -5.12 17.18
N GLY A 256 -16.38 -5.48 17.34
CA GLY A 256 -15.78 -6.67 16.75
C GLY A 256 -15.46 -6.57 15.26
N GLN A 257 -15.74 -5.42 14.60
CA GLN A 257 -15.50 -5.20 13.18
C GLN A 257 -14.38 -4.20 12.94
N VAL A 258 -13.76 -4.27 11.76
CA VAL A 258 -12.65 -3.38 11.35
C VAL A 258 -13.14 -2.22 10.47
N LEU A 259 -14.28 -2.39 9.79
CA LEU A 259 -14.78 -1.45 8.78
C LEU A 259 -16.24 -1.06 9.07
N PRO A 260 -16.65 0.16 8.67
CA PRO A 260 -18.07 0.49 8.56
C PRO A 260 -18.76 -0.42 7.52
N PRO A 261 -20.01 -0.88 7.75
CA PRO A 261 -20.71 -1.76 6.82
C PRO A 261 -20.82 -1.19 5.40
N GLN A 262 -21.09 0.11 5.27
CA GLN A 262 -21.18 0.79 3.97
C GLN A 262 -19.86 0.75 3.20
N ALA A 263 -18.74 0.96 3.88
CA ALA A 263 -17.41 0.93 3.26
C ALA A 263 -17.01 -0.49 2.86
N GLN A 264 -17.33 -1.48 3.69
CA GLN A 264 -17.10 -2.89 3.39
C GLN A 264 -17.93 -3.33 2.18
N SER A 265 -19.24 -3.04 2.18
CA SER A 265 -20.13 -3.34 1.04
C SER A 265 -19.60 -2.72 -0.23
N ALA A 266 -19.27 -1.42 -0.21
CA ALA A 266 -18.82 -0.73 -1.39
C ALA A 266 -17.52 -1.31 -1.96
N PHE A 267 -16.55 -1.66 -1.12
CA PHE A 267 -15.32 -2.32 -1.58
C PHE A 267 -15.62 -3.67 -2.24
N PHE A 268 -16.43 -4.52 -1.61
CA PHE A 268 -16.78 -5.85 -2.13
C PHE A 268 -17.84 -5.85 -3.25
N GLU A 269 -18.51 -4.73 -3.50
CA GLU A 269 -19.25 -4.51 -4.75
C GLU A 269 -18.29 -4.39 -5.94
N GLY A 270 -17.09 -3.84 -5.73
CA GLY A 270 -16.03 -3.80 -6.74
C GLY A 270 -15.18 -5.06 -6.76
N TYR A 271 -14.96 -5.68 -5.61
CA TYR A 271 -14.09 -6.86 -5.47
C TYR A 271 -14.88 -8.17 -5.38
N GLY A 272 -14.79 -9.01 -6.41
CA GLY A 272 -15.67 -10.18 -6.59
C GLY A 272 -14.99 -11.54 -6.50
N LEU A 273 -13.66 -11.63 -6.38
CA LEU A 273 -12.98 -12.93 -6.23
C LEU A 273 -13.35 -13.66 -4.94
N VAL A 274 -13.49 -12.91 -3.84
CA VAL A 274 -13.99 -13.41 -2.56
C VAL A 274 -14.84 -12.34 -1.89
N GLY A 275 -15.72 -12.73 -0.97
CA GLY A 275 -16.57 -11.80 -0.22
C GLY A 275 -15.99 -11.36 1.13
N PRO A 276 -16.68 -10.46 1.86
CA PRO A 276 -16.25 -10.02 3.19
C PRO A 276 -16.21 -11.15 4.23
N GLY A 277 -16.91 -12.26 3.96
CA GLY A 277 -16.94 -13.45 4.79
C GLY A 277 -15.74 -14.40 4.59
N ASP A 278 -14.86 -14.15 3.62
CA ASP A 278 -13.70 -15.01 3.35
C ASP A 278 -12.78 -15.12 4.59
N PRO A 279 -12.28 -16.33 4.93
CA PRO A 279 -11.50 -16.55 6.14
C PRO A 279 -10.17 -15.77 6.15
N SER A 280 -9.53 -15.60 4.98
CA SER A 280 -8.31 -14.81 4.87
C SER A 280 -8.59 -13.32 5.09
N VAL A 281 -9.69 -12.80 4.55
CA VAL A 281 -10.12 -11.42 4.76
C VAL A 281 -10.39 -11.16 6.25
N GLN A 282 -11.23 -11.99 6.88
CA GLN A 282 -11.66 -11.79 8.26
C GLN A 282 -10.49 -11.84 9.25
N LEU A 283 -9.59 -12.84 9.12
CA LEU A 283 -8.44 -12.97 10.02
C LEU A 283 -7.40 -11.88 9.75
N LEU A 284 -7.04 -11.64 8.47
CA LEU A 284 -5.92 -10.75 8.14
C LEU A 284 -6.25 -9.28 8.39
N LEU A 285 -7.51 -8.85 8.28
CA LEU A 285 -7.92 -7.50 8.69
C LEU A 285 -7.60 -7.25 10.17
N ARG A 286 -8.00 -8.17 11.06
CA ARG A 286 -7.75 -8.05 12.50
C ARG A 286 -6.27 -8.16 12.84
N ASN A 287 -5.57 -9.10 12.21
CA ASN A 287 -4.12 -9.21 12.36
C ASN A 287 -3.40 -7.94 11.89
N ARG A 288 -3.88 -7.30 10.81
CA ARG A 288 -3.27 -6.06 10.30
C ARG A 288 -3.44 -4.90 11.26
N VAL A 289 -4.55 -4.80 11.99
CA VAL A 289 -4.72 -3.79 13.07
C VAL A 289 -3.61 -3.94 14.11
N LEU A 290 -3.36 -5.16 14.58
CA LEU A 290 -2.26 -5.42 15.51
C LEU A 290 -0.89 -5.16 14.84
N ALA A 291 -0.74 -5.49 13.56
CA ALA A 291 0.50 -5.27 12.82
C ALA A 291 0.90 -3.80 12.69
N GLU A 292 -0.09 -2.94 12.48
CA GLU A 292 0.11 -1.50 12.50
C GLU A 292 0.50 -1.01 13.91
N TRP A 293 0.02 -1.68 14.97
CA TRP A 293 0.36 -1.33 16.35
C TRP A 293 1.80 -1.66 16.69
N TRP A 294 2.25 -2.91 16.48
CA TRP A 294 3.63 -3.29 16.76
C TRP A 294 4.64 -2.71 15.76
N GLY A 295 4.17 -2.16 14.63
CA GLY A 295 4.99 -1.45 13.65
C GLY A 295 5.29 0.01 14.01
N LEU A 296 4.56 0.60 14.97
CA LEU A 296 4.78 1.97 15.41
C LEU A 296 5.81 2.05 16.55
N PRO A 297 6.60 3.15 16.65
CA PRO A 297 7.52 3.34 17.76
C PRO A 297 6.79 3.23 19.12
N ALA A 298 7.36 2.42 20.02
CA ALA A 298 6.77 2.14 21.33
C ALA A 298 6.70 3.39 22.21
N ARG A 299 7.74 4.22 22.19
CA ARG A 299 7.80 5.47 22.95
C ARG A 299 7.19 6.62 22.18
N GLU A 300 6.39 7.44 22.87
CA GLU A 300 5.76 8.60 22.26
C GLU A 300 6.78 9.60 21.68
N ALA A 301 7.88 9.85 22.41
CA ALA A 301 8.95 10.76 21.98
C ALA A 301 9.67 10.30 20.69
N GLU A 302 9.59 9.02 20.34
CA GLU A 302 10.18 8.46 19.11
C GLU A 302 9.22 8.54 17.91
N ARG A 303 7.97 8.96 18.12
CA ARG A 303 6.97 9.09 17.05
C ARG A 303 7.06 10.46 16.40
N SER A 304 7.15 10.48 15.09
CA SER A 304 6.83 11.69 14.31
C SER A 304 5.38 12.12 14.55
N ARG A 305 5.05 13.39 14.26
CA ARG A 305 3.67 13.91 14.35
C ARG A 305 2.67 13.07 13.56
N ALA A 306 3.07 12.52 12.41
CA ALA A 306 2.22 11.64 11.60
C ALA A 306 1.99 10.29 12.28
N GLN A 307 3.03 9.69 12.86
CA GLN A 307 2.93 8.44 13.61
C GLN A 307 2.10 8.61 14.89
N ALA A 308 2.22 9.73 15.60
CA ALA A 308 1.41 10.03 16.78
C ALA A 308 -0.09 10.14 16.42
N ARG A 309 -0.43 10.85 15.34
CA ARG A 309 -1.82 10.89 14.82
C ARG A 309 -2.32 9.50 14.40
N ARG A 310 -1.48 8.72 13.71
CA ARG A 310 -1.83 7.35 13.31
C ARG A 310 -2.07 6.47 14.52
N PHE A 311 -1.23 6.56 15.54
CA PHE A 311 -1.37 5.81 16.79
C PHE A 311 -2.69 6.11 17.49
N GLY A 312 -3.05 7.40 17.67
CA GLY A 312 -4.33 7.77 18.28
C GLY A 312 -5.54 7.22 17.51
N ARG A 313 -5.53 7.32 16.18
CA ARG A 313 -6.60 6.76 15.33
C ARG A 313 -6.64 5.23 15.34
N LEU A 314 -5.47 4.59 15.45
CA LEU A 314 -5.35 3.13 15.57
C LEU A 314 -5.90 2.65 16.91
N MET A 315 -5.62 3.34 18.03
CA MET A 315 -6.15 2.95 19.34
C MET A 315 -7.67 3.03 19.37
N ALA A 316 -8.27 4.06 18.77
CA ALA A 316 -9.72 4.14 18.60
C ALA A 316 -10.30 3.02 17.72
N LEU A 317 -9.53 2.49 16.76
CA LEU A 317 -9.93 1.31 15.99
C LEU A 317 -9.77 0.02 16.81
N VAL A 318 -8.69 -0.12 17.59
CA VAL A 318 -8.48 -1.25 18.50
C VAL A 318 -9.65 -1.40 19.46
N ASP A 319 -10.17 -0.30 20.01
CA ASP A 319 -11.36 -0.31 20.88
C ASP A 319 -12.62 -0.82 20.18
N ARG A 320 -12.76 -0.60 18.87
CA ARG A 320 -13.87 -1.15 18.08
C ARG A 320 -13.68 -2.63 17.79
N VAL A 321 -12.45 -3.07 17.53
CA VAL A 321 -12.15 -4.44 17.08
C VAL A 321 -12.05 -5.42 18.25
N PHE A 322 -11.50 -5.00 19.39
CA PHE A 322 -11.13 -5.87 20.51
C PHE A 322 -11.71 -5.44 21.88
N GLY A 323 -12.50 -4.36 21.94
CA GLY A 323 -13.14 -3.84 23.17
C GLY A 323 -14.65 -4.08 23.26
#